data_AF-A0A9P6SWX7-F1
#
_entry.id   AF-A0A9P6SWX7-F1
#
_cell.length_a   1.000
_cell.length_b   1.000
_cell.length_c   1.000
_cell.angle_alpha   90.00
_cell.angle_beta   90.00
_cell.angle_gamma   90.00
#
_symmetry.space_group_name_H-M   'P 1'
#
loop_
_entity.id
_entity.type
_entity.pdbx_description
1 polymer ?
#
loop_
_entity_poly.entity_id
_entity_poly.type
_entity_poly.pdbx_seq_one_letter_code
_entity_poly.pdbx_strand_id
1 'polypeptide(L)'
;MQYMQTRQGGGGVGGGVPPGGLSGGGLHGMSHSRLGYGQQRQQQQQQQQQQQQQQQQLQQLQQAQLQQQNQFKLAAIEDERIYQLVLELTNPAHREQALLELSKKREQFDELALVLWHSFGVMSALLQEILAVYPLLASSGLTAQASNRV
;
A
#
# COMPACT_ATOMS: atom_id res chain seq x y z
N MET A 1 -17.92 28.41 1.42
CA MET A 1 -18.29 28.54 2.85
C MET A 1 -17.69 27.35 3.58
N GLN A 2 -17.03 27.40 4.73
CA GLN A 2 -16.52 28.44 5.61
C GLN A 2 -15.67 27.68 6.63
N TYR A 3 -14.43 28.13 6.87
CA TYR A 3 -13.51 27.48 7.81
C TYR A 3 -14.00 27.65 9.25
N MET A 4 -13.98 26.58 10.05
CA MET A 4 -14.20 26.69 11.50
C MET A 4 -12.89 27.01 12.22
N GLN A 5 -12.98 28.07 12.99
CA GLN A 5 -12.04 28.63 13.94
C GLN A 5 -12.12 27.86 15.27
N THR A 6 -11.03 27.77 16.06
CA THR A 6 -10.97 28.09 17.51
C THR A 6 -9.55 27.77 18.05
N ARG A 7 -8.82 28.79 18.52
CA ARG A 7 -7.68 28.64 19.42
C ARG A 7 -7.86 29.61 20.60
N GLN A 8 -8.09 29.03 21.78
CA GLN A 8 -7.86 29.56 23.14
C GLN A 8 -6.81 28.63 23.77
N GLY A 9 -5.91 28.96 24.70
CA GLY A 9 -5.63 30.14 25.51
C GLY A 9 -4.75 29.69 26.70
N GLY A 10 -3.99 30.62 27.31
CA GLY A 10 -3.29 30.46 28.62
C GLY A 10 -1.84 29.96 28.53
N GLY A 11 -0.80 30.60 29.07
CA GLY A 11 -0.72 31.60 30.14
C GLY A 11 -0.19 30.94 31.43
N GLY A 12 1.10 31.07 31.72
CA GLY A 12 1.73 30.56 32.93
C GLY A 12 3.09 31.20 33.19
N VAL A 13 3.17 31.97 34.28
CA VAL A 13 4.24 32.89 34.70
C VAL A 13 4.98 32.31 35.91
N GLY A 14 6.25 32.69 36.10
CA GLY A 14 7.04 32.52 37.32
C GLY A 14 8.47 32.11 36.98
N GLY A 15 9.55 32.80 37.36
CA GLY A 15 9.77 33.76 38.43
C GLY A 15 11.06 33.32 39.15
N GLY A 16 12.13 34.12 39.11
CA GLY A 16 13.37 33.81 39.83
C GLY A 16 14.58 34.61 39.33
N VAL A 17 14.87 35.74 39.98
CA VAL A 17 16.13 36.49 39.90
C VAL A 17 16.83 36.38 41.29
N PRO A 18 18.09 36.84 41.47
CA PRO A 18 19.31 36.06 41.71
C PRO A 18 19.78 36.13 43.19
N PRO A 19 21.03 35.71 43.51
CA PRO A 19 21.96 36.77 43.93
C PRO A 19 23.44 36.56 43.52
N GLY A 20 24.11 37.69 43.29
CA GLY A 20 25.40 38.05 43.89
C GLY A 20 26.65 37.20 43.61
N GLY A 21 27.53 37.73 42.76
CA GLY A 21 28.94 37.35 42.69
C GLY A 21 29.77 38.48 42.09
N LEU A 22 30.14 39.46 42.93
CA LEU A 22 31.18 40.45 42.63
C LEU A 22 32.55 39.83 42.94
N SER A 23 33.53 40.06 42.06
CA SER A 23 35.00 40.01 42.24
C SER A 23 35.58 39.55 40.90
N GLY A 24 36.46 40.24 40.17
CA GLY A 24 37.40 41.30 40.50
C GLY A 24 38.72 40.94 39.82
N GLY A 25 39.27 41.85 39.01
CA GLY A 25 40.70 41.93 38.66
C GLY A 25 41.30 40.80 37.80
N GLY A 26 41.84 41.14 36.64
CA GLY A 26 42.66 40.21 35.85
C GLY A 26 42.97 40.70 34.45
N LEU A 27 43.64 41.85 34.35
CA LEU A 27 44.42 42.19 33.16
C LEU A 27 45.61 41.22 33.04
N HIS A 28 46.07 41.01 31.81
CA HIS A 28 47.23 40.19 31.37
C HIS A 28 46.99 38.69 31.17
N GLY A 29 47.14 38.26 29.91
CA GLY A 29 47.18 36.85 29.54
C GLY A 29 47.27 36.62 28.03
N MET A 30 48.48 36.74 27.52
CA MET A 30 49.01 36.29 26.22
C MET A 30 48.12 35.48 25.26
N SER A 31 48.04 36.00 24.04
CA SER A 31 47.45 35.42 22.84
C SER A 31 48.17 34.17 22.33
N HIS A 32 47.95 32.98 22.88
CA HIS A 32 48.30 31.72 22.19
C HIS A 32 47.22 30.66 22.49
N SER A 33 46.65 30.04 21.42
CA SER A 33 45.68 28.90 21.39
C SER A 33 44.28 29.16 20.79
N ARG A 34 44.13 30.09 19.83
CA ARG A 34 42.85 30.29 19.09
C ARG A 34 42.57 29.34 17.92
N LEU A 35 43.46 28.39 17.59
CA LEU A 35 43.35 27.60 16.35
C LEU A 35 42.70 26.21 16.50
N GLY A 36 42.59 25.63 17.70
CA GLY A 36 42.07 24.26 17.87
C GLY A 36 40.54 24.13 17.95
N TYR A 37 39.85 25.11 18.55
CA TYR A 37 38.41 25.04 18.81
C TYR A 37 37.53 25.15 17.55
N GLY A 38 38.06 25.68 16.44
CA GLY A 38 37.36 25.72 15.16
C GLY A 38 37.27 24.34 14.49
N GLN A 39 38.38 23.60 14.50
CA GLN A 39 38.50 22.30 13.83
C GLN A 39 37.66 21.21 14.52
N GLN A 40 37.59 21.25 15.85
CA GLN A 40 36.79 20.29 16.63
C GLN A 40 35.28 20.51 16.46
N ARG A 41 34.81 21.77 16.36
CA ARG A 41 33.41 22.05 16.03
C ARG A 41 33.03 21.61 14.62
N GLN A 42 33.93 21.75 13.66
CA GLN A 42 33.68 21.33 12.28
C GLN A 42 33.53 19.80 12.17
N GLN A 43 34.36 19.05 12.90
CA GLN A 43 34.27 17.58 12.92
C GLN A 43 32.99 17.08 13.60
N GLN A 44 32.56 17.74 14.69
CA GLN A 44 31.32 17.40 15.38
C GLN A 44 30.07 17.68 14.54
N GLN A 45 30.09 18.78 13.76
CA GLN A 45 29.00 19.12 12.84
C GLN A 45 28.88 18.11 11.70
N GLN A 46 30.01 17.64 11.17
CA GLN A 46 30.03 16.63 10.10
C GLN A 46 29.49 15.28 10.57
N GLN A 47 29.81 14.87 11.81
CA GLN A 47 29.30 13.63 12.39
C GLN A 47 27.77 13.67 12.62
N GLN A 48 27.25 14.82 13.05
CA GLN A 48 25.81 15.00 13.24
C GLN A 48 25.03 14.96 11.92
N GLN A 49 25.60 15.53 10.85
CA GLN A 49 25.01 15.48 9.51
C GLN A 49 24.97 14.05 8.95
N GLN A 50 26.02 13.26 9.18
CA GLN A 50 26.09 11.86 8.76
C GLN A 50 25.04 10.99 9.48
N GLN A 51 24.84 11.22 10.78
CA GLN A 51 23.83 10.51 11.57
C GLN A 51 22.41 10.84 11.09
N GLN A 52 22.15 12.09 10.72
CA GLN A 52 20.87 12.53 10.18
C GLN A 52 20.56 11.91 8.81
N GLN A 53 21.59 11.79 7.95
CA GLN A 53 21.48 11.09 6.66
C GLN A 53 21.15 9.61 6.83
N GLN A 54 21.80 8.93 7.79
CA GLN A 54 21.55 7.52 8.06
C GLN A 54 20.11 7.29 8.56
N GLN A 55 19.59 8.20 9.38
CA GLN A 55 18.22 8.12 9.87
C GLN A 55 17.18 8.31 8.74
N GLN A 56 17.42 9.23 7.81
CA GLN A 56 16.58 9.40 6.62
C GLN A 56 16.58 8.14 5.72
N GLN A 57 17.74 7.51 5.56
CA GLN A 57 17.85 6.31 4.71
C GLN A 57 17.08 5.12 5.29
N LEU A 58 17.16 4.90 6.60
CA LEU A 58 16.36 3.88 7.29
C LEU A 58 14.86 4.10 7.12
N GLN A 59 14.41 5.36 7.17
CA GLN A 59 13.00 5.68 7.01
C GLN A 59 12.50 5.42 5.58
N GLN A 60 13.31 5.70 4.55
CA GLN A 60 12.97 5.37 3.16
C GLN A 60 12.87 3.85 2.93
N LEU A 61 13.80 3.07 3.50
CA LEU A 61 13.79 1.61 3.41
C LEU A 61 12.52 1.02 4.03
N GLN A 62 12.10 1.53 5.18
CA GLN A 62 10.86 1.09 5.83
C GLN A 62 9.62 1.43 4.99
N GLN A 63 9.60 2.61 4.35
CA GLN A 63 8.47 3.02 3.51
C GLN A 63 8.38 2.19 2.22
N ALA A 64 9.51 1.82 1.61
CA ALA A 64 9.56 0.94 0.45
C ALA A 64 9.02 -0.47 0.76
N GLN A 65 9.35 -1.02 1.95
CA GLN A 65 8.83 -2.33 2.37
C GLN A 65 7.30 -2.35 2.53
N LEU A 66 6.72 -1.30 3.12
CA LEU A 66 5.26 -1.21 3.29
C LEU A 66 4.53 -1.13 1.93
N GLN A 67 5.11 -0.44 0.95
CA GLN A 67 4.53 -0.35 -0.40
C GLN A 67 4.54 -1.71 -1.10
N GLN A 68 5.65 -2.44 -1.02
CA GLN A 68 5.74 -3.78 -1.59
C GLN A 68 4.75 -4.75 -0.94
N GLN A 69 4.64 -4.74 0.40
CA GLN A 69 3.68 -5.57 1.11
C GLN A 69 2.23 -5.25 0.71
N ASN A 70 1.89 -3.97 0.55
CA ASN A 70 0.56 -3.57 0.08
C ASN A 70 0.27 -4.08 -1.34
N GLN A 71 1.26 -4.06 -2.23
CA GLN A 71 1.10 -4.58 -3.59
C GLN A 71 0.83 -6.09 -3.59
N PHE A 72 1.61 -6.87 -2.84
CA PHE A 72 1.38 -8.31 -2.68
C PHE A 72 0.00 -8.61 -2.08
N LYS A 73 -0.42 -7.83 -1.09
CA LYS A 73 -1.73 -7.98 -0.47
C LYS A 73 -2.87 -7.76 -1.47
N LEU A 74 -2.74 -6.76 -2.34
CA LEU A 74 -3.74 -6.50 -3.38
C LEU A 74 -3.80 -7.63 -4.43
N ALA A 75 -2.64 -8.15 -4.86
CA ALA A 75 -2.59 -9.29 -5.76
C ALA A 75 -3.25 -10.53 -5.14
N ALA A 76 -2.96 -10.85 -3.88
CA ALA A 76 -3.57 -11.98 -3.19
C ALA A 76 -5.10 -11.88 -3.07
N ILE A 77 -5.64 -10.67 -2.84
CA ILE A 77 -7.10 -10.44 -2.80
C ILE A 77 -7.72 -10.65 -4.19
N GLU A 78 -7.02 -10.25 -5.25
CA GLU A 78 -7.47 -10.47 -6.62
C GLU A 78 -7.50 -11.97 -6.95
N ASP A 79 -6.46 -12.71 -6.59
CA ASP A 79 -6.39 -14.16 -6.78
C ASP A 79 -7.52 -14.88 -6.01
N GLU A 80 -7.76 -14.49 -4.75
CA GLU A 80 -8.86 -15.02 -3.94
C GLU A 80 -10.20 -14.78 -4.63
N ARG A 81 -10.42 -13.59 -5.19
CA ARG A 81 -11.63 -13.26 -5.94
C ARG A 81 -11.79 -14.13 -7.19
N ILE A 82 -10.71 -14.41 -7.92
CA ILE A 82 -10.74 -15.31 -9.08
C ILE A 82 -11.13 -16.72 -8.64
N TYR A 83 -10.54 -17.25 -7.57
CA TYR A 83 -10.90 -18.57 -7.07
C TYR A 83 -12.36 -18.67 -6.62
N GLN A 84 -12.90 -17.63 -6.01
CA GLN A 84 -14.34 -17.57 -5.69
C GLN A 84 -15.20 -17.60 -6.96
N LEU A 85 -14.86 -16.82 -7.99
CA LEU A 85 -15.59 -16.85 -9.26
C LEU A 85 -15.53 -18.23 -9.93
N VAL A 86 -14.39 -18.91 -9.86
CA VAL A 86 -14.24 -20.28 -10.39
C VAL A 86 -15.15 -21.26 -9.64
N LEU A 87 -15.26 -21.13 -8.31
CA LEU A 87 -16.19 -21.93 -7.52
C LEU A 87 -17.64 -21.67 -7.92
N GLU A 88 -18.01 -20.40 -8.13
CA GLU A 88 -19.36 -20.00 -8.54
C GLU A 88 -19.79 -20.56 -9.90
N LEU A 89 -18.86 -20.97 -10.78
CA LEU A 89 -19.21 -21.68 -12.02
C LEU A 89 -19.97 -22.99 -11.76
N THR A 90 -19.71 -23.63 -10.62
CA THR A 90 -20.37 -24.88 -10.25
C THR A 90 -21.81 -24.66 -9.77
N ASN A 91 -22.17 -23.44 -9.38
CA ASN A 91 -23.52 -23.08 -8.97
C ASN A 91 -24.33 -22.48 -10.15
N PRO A 92 -25.37 -23.17 -10.66
CA PRO A 92 -26.16 -22.68 -11.79
C PRO A 92 -26.74 -21.28 -11.62
N ALA A 93 -27.04 -20.85 -10.39
CA ALA A 93 -27.63 -19.54 -10.10
C ALA A 93 -26.62 -18.38 -10.26
N HIS A 94 -25.32 -18.65 -10.14
CA HIS A 94 -24.26 -17.64 -10.19
C HIS A 94 -23.35 -17.80 -11.41
N ARG A 95 -23.43 -18.94 -12.10
CA ARG A 95 -22.59 -19.32 -13.23
C ARG A 95 -22.50 -18.27 -14.33
N GLU A 96 -23.62 -17.69 -14.76
CA GLU A 96 -23.62 -16.67 -15.82
C GLU A 96 -22.82 -15.43 -15.42
N GLN A 97 -23.04 -14.93 -14.20
CA GLN A 97 -22.30 -13.79 -13.68
C GLN A 97 -20.81 -14.13 -13.52
N ALA A 98 -20.50 -15.33 -13.04
CA ALA A 98 -19.13 -15.81 -12.88
C ALA A 98 -18.40 -15.91 -14.23
N LEU A 99 -19.04 -16.49 -15.26
CA LEU A 99 -18.51 -16.55 -16.63
C LEU A 99 -18.22 -15.15 -17.18
N LEU A 100 -19.15 -14.21 -17.00
CA LEU A 100 -18.98 -12.83 -17.44
C LEU A 100 -17.77 -12.17 -16.78
N GLU A 101 -17.62 -12.28 -15.46
CA GLU A 101 -16.49 -11.68 -14.75
C GLU A 101 -15.15 -12.36 -15.09
N LEU A 102 -15.12 -13.69 -15.20
CA LEU A 102 -13.92 -14.43 -15.59
C LEU A 102 -13.50 -14.14 -17.03
N SER A 103 -14.45 -13.92 -17.95
CA SER A 103 -14.15 -13.56 -19.34
C SER A 103 -13.36 -12.24 -19.45
N LYS A 104 -13.65 -11.27 -18.57
CA LYS A 104 -12.93 -9.99 -18.48
C LYS A 104 -11.51 -10.15 -17.93
N LYS A 105 -11.29 -11.20 -17.14
CA LYS A 105 -10.01 -11.50 -16.47
C LYS A 105 -9.12 -12.47 -17.24
N ARG A 106 -9.63 -13.06 -18.34
CA ARG A 106 -8.94 -14.06 -19.17
C ARG A 106 -7.51 -13.68 -19.56
N GLU A 107 -7.26 -12.41 -19.84
CA GLU A 107 -5.95 -11.91 -20.31
C GLU A 107 -5.07 -11.36 -19.18
N GLN A 108 -5.62 -11.16 -17.98
CA GLN A 108 -4.88 -10.60 -16.83
C GLN A 108 -4.37 -11.68 -15.88
N PHE A 109 -4.94 -12.89 -15.95
CA PHE A 109 -4.60 -14.00 -15.08
C PHE A 109 -4.10 -15.18 -15.92
N ASP A 110 -2.78 -15.23 -16.11
CA ASP A 110 -2.11 -16.18 -17.01
C ASP A 110 -2.44 -17.66 -16.68
N GLU A 111 -2.65 -17.97 -15.40
CA GLU A 111 -2.93 -19.33 -14.93
C GLU A 111 -4.41 -19.73 -15.02
N LEU A 112 -5.29 -18.86 -15.54
CA LEU A 112 -6.74 -19.09 -15.50
C LEU A 112 -7.14 -20.41 -16.15
N ALA A 113 -6.56 -20.73 -17.32
CA ALA A 113 -6.89 -21.94 -18.05
C ALA A 113 -6.58 -23.22 -17.24
N LEU A 114 -5.43 -23.24 -16.55
CA LEU A 114 -5.03 -24.36 -15.70
C LEU A 114 -5.94 -24.47 -14.48
N VAL A 115 -6.25 -23.35 -13.83
CA VAL A 115 -7.17 -23.32 -12.68
C VAL A 115 -8.54 -23.85 -13.07
N LEU A 116 -9.11 -23.40 -14.19
CA LEU A 116 -10.40 -23.89 -14.69
C LEU A 116 -10.39 -25.39 -14.97
N TRP A 117 -9.31 -25.90 -15.55
CA TRP A 117 -9.18 -27.32 -15.91
C TRP A 117 -9.04 -28.24 -14.69
N HIS A 118 -8.26 -27.82 -13.69
CA HIS A 118 -8.00 -28.63 -12.50
C HIS A 118 -9.03 -28.44 -11.38
N SER A 119 -9.91 -27.44 -11.48
CA SER A 119 -10.98 -27.21 -10.52
C SER A 119 -12.10 -28.22 -10.67
N PHE A 120 -12.51 -28.82 -9.56
CA PHE A 120 -13.53 -29.86 -9.55
C PHE A 120 -14.88 -29.35 -10.08
N GLY A 121 -15.47 -30.09 -11.02
CA GLY A 121 -16.81 -29.81 -11.57
C GLY A 121 -16.89 -28.65 -12.56
N VAL A 122 -15.83 -27.83 -12.71
CA VAL A 122 -15.84 -26.65 -13.59
C VAL A 122 -16.00 -27.05 -15.05
N MET A 123 -15.18 -27.98 -15.56
CA MET A 123 -15.30 -28.45 -16.95
C MET A 123 -16.68 -29.06 -17.25
N SER A 124 -17.27 -29.78 -16.30
CA SER A 124 -18.63 -30.31 -16.42
C SER A 124 -19.67 -29.19 -16.49
N ALA A 125 -19.53 -28.13 -15.68
CA ALA A 125 -20.43 -26.98 -15.70
C ALA A 125 -20.34 -26.21 -17.03
N LEU A 126 -19.13 -26.03 -17.59
CA LEU A 126 -18.95 -25.41 -18.91
C LEU A 126 -19.58 -26.23 -20.03
N LEU A 127 -19.40 -27.56 -20.01
CA LEU A 127 -20.05 -28.45 -20.98
C LEU A 127 -21.58 -28.40 -20.89
N GLN A 128 -22.14 -28.29 -19.68
CA GLN A 128 -23.58 -28.14 -19.49
C GLN A 128 -24.11 -26.87 -20.16
N GLU A 129 -23.38 -25.75 -20.12
CA GLU A 129 -23.78 -24.51 -20.79
C GLU A 129 -23.82 -24.68 -22.31
N ILE A 130 -22.82 -25.33 -22.89
CA ILE A 130 -22.83 -25.65 -24.33
C ILE A 130 -24.02 -26.55 -24.69
N LEU A 131 -24.26 -27.59 -23.89
CA LEU A 131 -25.36 -28.53 -24.14
C LEU A 131 -26.74 -27.89 -24.01
N ALA A 132 -26.90 -26.89 -23.13
CA ALA A 132 -28.16 -26.17 -22.92
C ALA A 132 -28.63 -25.39 -24.16
N VAL A 133 -27.72 -25.09 -25.10
CA VAL A 133 -28.03 -24.38 -26.35
C VAL A 133 -28.64 -25.30 -27.41
N TYR A 134 -28.34 -26.60 -27.39
CA TYR A 134 -28.79 -27.51 -28.46
C TYR A 134 -30.31 -27.60 -28.63
N PRO A 135 -31.15 -27.66 -27.56
CA PRO A 135 -32.60 -27.62 -27.72
C PRO A 135 -33.10 -26.32 -28.39
N LEU A 136 -32.42 -25.19 -28.14
CA LEU A 136 -32.77 -23.89 -28.74
C LEU A 136 -32.39 -23.84 -30.22
N LEU A 137 -31.26 -24.44 -30.60
CA LEU A 137 -30.86 -24.59 -31.99
C LEU A 137 -31.82 -25.49 -32.77
N ALA A 138 -32.26 -26.59 -32.16
CA ALA A 138 -33.18 -27.53 -32.80
C ALA A 138 -34.60 -26.96 -33.00
N SER A 139 -35.03 -26.02 -32.14
CA SER A 139 -36.36 -25.39 -32.21
C SER A 139 -36.37 -24.01 -32.88
N SER A 140 -35.23 -23.50 -33.34
CA SER A 140 -35.05 -22.12 -33.82
C SER A 140 -35.42 -21.04 -32.78
N GLY A 141 -35.34 -21.37 -31.48
CA GLY A 141 -35.67 -20.50 -30.35
C GLY A 141 -34.47 -19.74 -29.76
N LEU A 142 -33.33 -19.72 -30.46
CA LEU A 142 -32.11 -19.07 -29.96
C LEU A 142 -32.27 -17.55 -29.92
N THR A 143 -32.20 -16.97 -28.72
CA THR A 143 -32.20 -15.52 -28.53
C THR A 143 -30.76 -15.00 -28.42
N ALA A 144 -30.55 -13.71 -28.71
CA ALA A 144 -29.25 -13.06 -28.54
C ALA A 144 -28.70 -13.19 -27.10
N GLN A 145 -29.59 -13.15 -26.10
CA GLN A 145 -29.23 -13.34 -24.70
C GLN A 145 -28.71 -14.76 -24.44
N ALA A 146 -29.42 -15.78 -24.92
CA ALA A 146 -28.98 -17.18 -24.78
C ALA A 146 -27.66 -17.44 -25.52
N SER A 147 -27.43 -16.78 -26.65
CA SER A 147 -26.18 -16.90 -27.42
C SER A 147 -24.98 -16.23 -26.75
N ASN A 148 -25.16 -15.13 -26.02
CA ASN A 148 -24.05 -14.41 -25.37
C ASN A 148 -23.66 -15.02 -24.02
N ARG A 149 -24.53 -15.86 -23.47
CA ARG A 149 -24.32 -16.57 -22.20
C ARG A 149 -23.35 -17.74 -22.32
N VAL A 150 -23.09 -18.22 -23.54
CA VAL A 150 -22.29 -19.40 -23.88
C VAL A 150 -21.11 -19.00 -24.76
#